data_AF-A0A813JDN8-F1
#
_entry.id   AF-A0A813JDN8-F1
#
_cell.length_a   1.000
_cell.length_b   1.000
_cell.length_c   1.000
_cell.angle_alpha   90.00
_cell.angle_beta   90.00
_cell.angle_gamma   90.00
#
_symmetry.space_group_name_H-M   'P 1'
#
loop_
_entity.id
_entity.type
_entity.pdbx_description
1 polymer ?
#
loop_
_entity_poly.entity_id
_entity_poly.type
_entity_poly.pdbx_seq_one_letter_code
_entity_poly.pdbx_strand_id
1 'polypeptide(L)'
;DYPLHLGVTEAGGGADGRIKSAVGIGALLLDGLGDTIRVSLTEDPEFEAKPCISLRGVAERAIGKGVTTFEEHNERRNGTFSRRKCEFPLDIPLNADGSVLTTMDVKELKDMDTKTLCERLGLRLRADGDIQKDFKSVDAVVINGMLPPAAGVKIKSLLDIPVGVICQPGPNVPEGATILVAAEAAAKGEAMPQRLGGYALLFTGEESEETMKSALVNTKASMILLRPESGDARTFTGRRFFSKLSTIPEGAS
;
A
#
# COMPACT_ATOMS: atom_id res chain seq x y z
N ASP A 1 4.77 -9.45 -33.03
CA ASP A 1 4.35 -10.37 -31.95
C ASP A 1 5.24 -10.17 -30.75
N TYR A 2 4.64 -9.79 -29.61
CA TYR A 2 5.35 -9.64 -28.34
C TYR A 2 4.96 -10.80 -27.44
N PRO A 3 5.90 -11.35 -26.64
CA PRO A 3 5.58 -12.44 -25.72
C PRO A 3 4.58 -11.97 -24.66
N LEU A 4 3.57 -12.79 -24.39
CA LEU A 4 2.51 -12.55 -23.43
C LEU A 4 2.76 -13.34 -22.15
N HIS A 5 2.87 -12.62 -21.02
CA HIS A 5 2.91 -13.22 -19.70
C HIS A 5 1.48 -13.35 -19.14
N LEU A 6 1.10 -14.56 -18.74
CA LEU A 6 -0.19 -14.82 -18.11
C LEU A 6 -0.04 -15.09 -16.62
N GLY A 7 -0.90 -14.47 -15.83
CA GLY A 7 -1.03 -14.78 -14.42
C GLY A 7 -2.34 -14.23 -13.86
N VAL A 8 -2.81 -14.88 -12.80
CA VAL A 8 -3.89 -14.35 -11.96
C VAL A 8 -3.25 -13.80 -10.70
N THR A 9 -3.42 -12.50 -10.47
CA THR A 9 -2.98 -11.83 -9.25
C THR A 9 -3.97 -12.13 -8.12
N GLU A 10 -3.47 -12.30 -6.89
CA GLU A 10 -4.30 -12.53 -5.70
C GLU A 10 -5.26 -13.72 -5.83
N ALA A 11 -4.78 -14.84 -6.38
CA ALA A 11 -5.63 -16.02 -6.53
C ALA A 11 -6.09 -16.60 -5.16
N GLY A 12 -5.34 -16.32 -4.10
CA GLY A 12 -5.55 -16.87 -2.75
C GLY A 12 -4.70 -18.10 -2.50
N GLY A 13 -4.92 -18.77 -1.37
CA GLY A 13 -4.18 -19.98 -0.98
C GLY A 13 -4.90 -21.28 -1.34
N GLY A 14 -4.16 -22.39 -1.32
CA GLY A 14 -4.69 -23.74 -1.35
C GLY A 14 -5.40 -24.10 -2.66
N ALA A 15 -6.51 -24.82 -2.54
CA ALA A 15 -7.29 -25.28 -3.70
C ALA A 15 -7.97 -24.12 -4.44
N ASP A 16 -8.47 -23.12 -3.73
CA ASP A 16 -9.20 -21.99 -4.31
C ASP A 16 -8.31 -21.17 -5.25
N GLY A 17 -7.08 -20.86 -4.81
CA GLY A 17 -6.10 -20.16 -5.66
C GLY A 17 -5.71 -20.95 -6.91
N ARG A 18 -5.59 -22.27 -6.79
CA ARG A 18 -5.31 -23.14 -7.94
C ARG A 18 -6.48 -23.22 -8.91
N ILE A 19 -7.71 -23.30 -8.42
CA ILE A 19 -8.92 -23.34 -9.26
C ILE A 19 -9.07 -22.03 -10.04
N LYS A 20 -9.00 -20.88 -9.35
CA LYS A 20 -9.10 -19.56 -10.01
C LYS A 20 -8.01 -19.36 -11.05
N SER A 21 -6.78 -19.71 -10.72
CA SER A 21 -5.65 -19.63 -11.66
C SER A 21 -5.83 -20.57 -12.84
N ALA A 22 -6.32 -21.79 -12.61
CA ALA A 22 -6.54 -22.76 -13.67
C ALA A 22 -7.64 -22.31 -14.65
N VAL A 23 -8.73 -21.73 -14.15
CA VAL A 23 -9.81 -21.20 -14.98
C VAL A 23 -9.32 -19.99 -15.79
N GLY A 24 -8.65 -19.02 -15.14
CA GLY A 24 -8.20 -17.80 -15.80
C GLY A 24 -7.10 -18.02 -16.83
N ILE A 25 -6.03 -18.74 -16.46
CA ILE A 25 -4.88 -19.00 -17.33
C ILE A 25 -5.23 -20.08 -18.37
N GLY A 26 -5.93 -21.14 -17.95
CA GLY A 26 -6.25 -22.27 -18.82
C GLY A 26 -7.12 -21.89 -20.00
N ALA A 27 -8.11 -21.00 -19.81
CA ALA A 27 -8.94 -20.50 -20.91
C ALA A 27 -8.11 -19.81 -22.00
N LEU A 28 -7.21 -18.91 -21.61
CA LEU A 28 -6.33 -18.19 -22.54
C LEU A 28 -5.35 -19.11 -23.25
N LEU A 29 -4.79 -20.09 -22.53
CA LEU A 29 -3.90 -21.08 -23.13
C LEU A 29 -4.61 -21.95 -24.18
N LEU A 30 -5.89 -22.30 -23.96
CA LEU A 30 -6.69 -23.06 -24.92
C LEU A 30 -7.02 -22.23 -26.18
N ASP A 31 -7.11 -20.91 -26.05
CA ASP A 31 -7.24 -19.97 -27.17
C ASP A 31 -5.90 -19.73 -27.90
N GLY A 32 -4.81 -20.36 -27.45
CA GLY A 32 -3.48 -20.22 -28.04
C GLY A 32 -2.75 -18.93 -27.61
N LEU A 33 -3.18 -18.30 -26.53
CA LEU A 33 -2.57 -17.08 -25.98
C LEU A 33 -1.67 -17.41 -24.79
N GLY A 34 -0.47 -16.83 -24.76
CA GLY A 34 0.47 -16.92 -23.62
C GLY A 34 1.78 -17.63 -23.95
N ASP A 35 2.90 -16.95 -23.66
CA ASP A 35 4.26 -17.45 -23.87
C ASP A 35 4.92 -17.86 -22.55
N THR A 36 4.53 -17.20 -21.45
CA THR A 36 5.00 -17.51 -20.10
C THR A 36 3.83 -17.46 -19.13
N ILE A 37 3.87 -18.29 -18.08
CA ILE A 37 2.79 -18.34 -17.07
C ILE A 37 3.36 -18.24 -15.66
N ARG A 38 2.61 -17.59 -14.75
CA ARG A 38 2.83 -17.61 -13.31
C ARG A 38 1.50 -17.76 -12.58
N VAL A 39 1.44 -18.70 -11.65
CA VAL A 39 0.33 -18.86 -10.70
C VAL A 39 0.75 -18.16 -9.41
N SER A 40 -0.02 -17.15 -8.96
CA SER A 40 0.31 -16.41 -7.73
C SER A 40 -0.51 -16.93 -6.56
N LEU A 41 0.10 -17.71 -5.67
CA LEU A 41 -0.56 -18.27 -4.48
C LEU A 41 -0.17 -17.51 -3.22
N THR A 42 -1.06 -17.51 -2.23
CA THR A 42 -0.73 -17.06 -0.86
C THR A 42 -0.09 -18.20 -0.05
N GLU A 43 0.77 -19.00 -0.70
CA GLU A 43 1.50 -20.15 -0.13
C GLU A 43 3.00 -19.98 -0.46
N ASP A 44 3.86 -20.86 0.05
CA ASP A 44 5.28 -20.84 -0.29
C ASP A 44 5.50 -21.00 -1.81
N PRO A 45 6.51 -20.32 -2.38
CA PRO A 45 6.68 -20.20 -3.83
C PRO A 45 6.91 -21.54 -4.54
N GLU A 46 7.45 -22.54 -3.83
CA GLU A 46 7.58 -23.92 -4.31
C GLU A 46 6.26 -24.55 -4.76
N PHE A 47 5.14 -24.11 -4.20
CA PHE A 47 3.82 -24.60 -4.54
C PHE A 47 3.21 -23.95 -5.80
N GLU A 48 3.79 -22.86 -6.31
CA GLU A 48 3.33 -22.17 -7.52
C GLU A 48 3.72 -22.94 -8.81
N ALA A 49 4.84 -23.65 -8.80
CA ALA A 49 5.37 -24.32 -9.99
C ALA A 49 4.51 -25.49 -10.47
N LYS A 50 4.01 -26.32 -9.54
CA LYS A 50 3.21 -27.51 -9.85
C LYS A 50 1.95 -27.22 -10.69
N PRO A 51 1.08 -26.24 -10.34
CA PRO A 51 -0.08 -25.91 -11.16
C PRO A 51 0.32 -25.33 -12.53
N CYS A 52 1.40 -24.56 -12.63
CA CYS A 52 1.93 -24.10 -13.94
C CYS A 52 2.26 -25.29 -14.85
N ILE A 53 2.99 -26.29 -14.35
CA ILE A 53 3.36 -27.50 -15.12
C ILE A 53 2.11 -28.25 -15.59
N SER A 54 1.11 -28.39 -14.72
CA SER A 54 -0.17 -29.01 -15.06
C SER A 54 -0.89 -28.26 -16.18
N LEU A 55 -0.96 -26.92 -16.10
CA LEU A 55 -1.59 -26.07 -17.11
C LEU A 55 -0.88 -26.15 -18.46
N ARG A 56 0.46 -26.08 -18.46
CA ARG A 56 1.27 -26.28 -19.67
C ARG A 56 0.94 -27.62 -20.34
N GLY A 57 0.91 -28.70 -19.55
CA GLY A 57 0.58 -30.02 -20.09
C GLY A 57 -0.84 -30.13 -20.65
N VAL A 58 -1.81 -29.41 -20.09
CA VAL A 58 -3.18 -29.32 -20.66
C VAL A 58 -3.15 -28.59 -22.00
N ALA A 59 -2.47 -27.45 -22.07
CA ALA A 59 -2.35 -26.65 -23.28
C ALA A 59 -1.64 -27.43 -24.40
N GLU A 60 -0.52 -28.08 -24.11
CA GLU A 60 0.22 -28.94 -25.06
C GLU A 60 -0.67 -30.05 -25.64
N ARG A 61 -1.53 -30.66 -24.82
CA ARG A 61 -2.48 -31.69 -25.28
C ARG A 61 -3.63 -31.14 -26.12
N ALA A 62 -3.88 -29.84 -26.07
CA ALA A 62 -4.92 -29.16 -26.84
C ALA A 62 -4.39 -28.57 -28.16
N ILE A 63 -3.06 -28.53 -28.37
CA ILE A 63 -2.47 -28.05 -29.63
C ILE A 63 -3.07 -28.83 -30.82
N GLY A 64 -3.57 -28.10 -31.81
CA GLY A 64 -4.19 -28.67 -33.01
C GLY A 64 -5.56 -29.30 -32.79
N LYS A 65 -6.06 -29.34 -31.55
CA LYS A 65 -7.45 -29.70 -31.25
C LYS A 65 -8.26 -28.42 -31.23
N GLY A 66 -9.07 -28.21 -32.26
CA GLY A 66 -10.06 -27.13 -32.24
C GLY A 66 -10.96 -27.29 -31.02
N VAL A 67 -11.33 -26.17 -30.41
CA VAL A 67 -12.40 -26.15 -29.42
C VAL A 67 -13.72 -26.25 -30.19
N THR A 68 -14.69 -27.02 -29.69
CA THR A 68 -16.04 -26.98 -30.24
C THR A 68 -16.52 -25.54 -30.26
N THR A 69 -17.06 -25.10 -31.40
CA THR A 69 -17.59 -23.76 -31.53
C THR A 69 -18.61 -23.51 -30.42
N PHE A 70 -18.33 -22.54 -29.56
CA PHE A 70 -19.26 -22.12 -28.53
C PHE A 70 -20.36 -21.29 -29.20
N GLU A 71 -21.59 -21.82 -29.25
CA GLU A 71 -22.76 -21.03 -29.58
C GLU A 71 -23.18 -20.22 -28.34
N GLU A 72 -23.01 -18.91 -28.42
CA GLU A 72 -23.45 -17.99 -27.38
C GLU A 72 -24.98 -17.89 -27.41
N HIS A 73 -25.64 -18.73 -26.60
CA HIS A 73 -27.10 -18.72 -26.48
C HIS A 73 -27.65 -17.54 -25.66
N ASN A 74 -26.78 -16.84 -24.94
CA ASN A 74 -27.14 -15.63 -24.22
C ASN A 74 -26.76 -14.42 -25.06
N GLU A 75 -27.62 -13.40 -25.12
CA GLU A 75 -27.20 -12.11 -25.66
C GLU A 75 -26.01 -11.61 -24.84
N ARG A 76 -24.82 -11.53 -25.45
CA ARG A 76 -23.74 -10.71 -24.88
C ARG A 76 -24.34 -9.34 -24.61
N ARG A 77 -24.06 -8.76 -23.43
CA ARG A 77 -24.43 -7.37 -23.17
C ARG A 77 -23.74 -6.48 -24.21
N ASN A 78 -24.44 -6.20 -25.29
CA ASN A 78 -24.11 -5.15 -26.23
C ASN A 78 -24.53 -3.85 -25.57
N GLY A 79 -23.58 -3.23 -24.86
CA GLY A 79 -23.79 -1.96 -24.20
C GLY A 79 -22.53 -1.13 -24.23
N THR A 80 -22.70 0.18 -24.40
CA THR A 80 -21.61 1.13 -24.19
C THR A 80 -21.27 1.12 -22.71
N PHE A 81 -20.09 0.62 -22.35
CA PHE A 81 -19.62 0.69 -20.97
C PHE A 81 -19.25 2.14 -20.66
N SER A 82 -20.18 2.88 -20.05
CA SER A 82 -19.83 4.13 -19.40
C SER A 82 -19.07 3.81 -18.11
N ARG A 83 -17.98 4.53 -17.86
CA ARG A 83 -17.24 4.43 -16.59
C ARG A 83 -18.25 4.58 -15.45
N ARG A 84 -18.35 3.56 -14.60
CA ARG A 84 -19.17 3.65 -13.38
C ARG A 84 -18.68 4.86 -12.58
N LYS A 85 -19.54 5.86 -12.43
CA LYS A 85 -19.37 6.86 -11.37
C LYS A 85 -19.74 6.14 -10.08
N CYS A 86 -18.74 5.73 -9.32
CA CYS A 86 -18.96 5.32 -7.95
C CYS A 86 -19.24 6.59 -7.15
N GLU A 87 -20.47 6.75 -6.67
CA GLU A 87 -20.74 7.58 -5.51
C GLU A 87 -20.23 6.78 -4.32
N PHE A 88 -19.01 7.09 -3.89
CA PHE A 88 -18.56 6.61 -2.59
C PHE A 88 -19.50 7.24 -1.55
N PRO A 89 -20.01 6.46 -0.56
CA PRO A 89 -20.59 7.09 0.61
C PRO A 89 -19.59 8.13 1.10
N LEU A 90 -20.06 9.36 1.35
CA LEU A 90 -19.21 10.47 1.83
C LEU A 90 -18.41 10.09 3.09
N ASP A 91 -18.82 9.05 3.79
CA ASP A 91 -18.22 8.50 5.01
C ASP A 91 -17.28 7.30 4.77
N ILE A 92 -16.53 7.26 3.66
CA ILE A 92 -15.34 6.41 3.62
C ILE A 92 -14.16 7.27 4.09
N PRO A 93 -13.43 6.86 5.15
CA PRO A 93 -12.25 7.57 5.64
C PRO A 93 -11.01 7.32 4.76
N LEU A 94 -11.21 6.88 3.52
CA LEU A 94 -10.24 6.99 2.46
C LEU A 94 -10.32 8.42 1.95
N ASN A 95 -9.18 9.06 1.78
CA ASN A 95 -9.17 10.36 1.12
C ASN A 95 -9.84 10.22 -0.26
N ALA A 96 -10.53 11.27 -0.72
CA ALA A 96 -11.22 11.25 -2.01
C ALA A 96 -10.29 10.95 -3.21
N ASP A 97 -8.97 11.05 -3.01
CA ASP A 97 -7.92 10.70 -3.96
C ASP A 97 -7.46 9.22 -3.90
N GLY A 98 -8.06 8.40 -3.02
CA GLY A 98 -7.72 6.99 -2.83
C GLY A 98 -6.47 6.74 -1.99
N SER A 99 -5.91 7.76 -1.33
CA SER A 99 -4.73 7.57 -0.49
C SER A 99 -5.05 6.83 0.81
N VAL A 100 -4.10 5.98 1.20
CA VAL A 100 -4.15 5.07 2.35
C VAL A 100 -3.62 5.71 3.65
N LEU A 101 -3.22 6.99 3.58
CA LEU A 101 -2.67 7.77 4.68
C LEU A 101 -3.64 8.89 5.06
N THR A 102 -4.06 8.95 6.32
CA THR A 102 -4.87 10.07 6.84
C THR A 102 -4.07 10.91 7.83
N THR A 103 -4.47 12.16 8.02
CA THR A 103 -3.84 13.08 8.99
C THR A 103 -4.82 13.41 10.10
N MET A 104 -4.32 13.55 11.33
CA MET A 104 -5.13 13.95 12.48
C MET A 104 -4.33 14.87 13.39
N ASP A 105 -4.94 15.96 13.86
CA ASP A 105 -4.31 16.84 14.84
C ASP A 105 -4.41 16.26 16.25
N VAL A 106 -3.35 16.43 17.04
CA VAL A 106 -3.31 15.96 18.43
C VAL A 106 -4.40 16.58 19.32
N LYS A 107 -4.93 17.75 18.92
CA LYS A 107 -6.05 18.41 19.58
C LYS A 107 -7.35 17.59 19.47
N GLU A 108 -7.55 16.92 18.33
CA GLU A 108 -8.72 16.08 18.09
C GLU A 108 -8.67 14.80 18.94
N LEU A 109 -7.46 14.21 19.09
CA LEU A 109 -7.23 12.99 19.88
C LEU A 109 -7.60 13.11 21.36
N LYS A 110 -7.54 14.32 21.92
CA LYS A 110 -7.76 14.53 23.35
C LYS A 110 -9.18 14.18 23.75
N ASP A 111 -10.16 14.72 23.02
CA ASP A 111 -11.58 14.65 23.37
C ASP A 111 -12.31 13.51 22.63
N MET A 112 -11.65 12.87 21.66
CA MET A 112 -12.22 11.76 20.87
C MET A 112 -12.24 10.44 21.65
N ASP A 113 -13.39 9.80 21.75
CA ASP A 113 -13.50 8.46 22.33
C ASP A 113 -13.04 7.37 21.34
N THR A 114 -12.86 6.14 21.82
CA THR A 114 -12.39 5.01 20.98
C THR A 114 -13.33 4.72 19.82
N LYS A 115 -14.65 4.88 20.03
CA LYS A 115 -15.65 4.63 18.99
C LYS A 115 -15.51 5.62 17.84
N THR A 116 -15.43 6.91 18.17
CA THR A 116 -15.26 7.99 17.20
C THR A 116 -13.91 7.89 16.49
N LEU A 117 -12.85 7.47 17.18
CA LEU A 117 -11.56 7.18 16.58
C LEU A 117 -11.65 6.04 15.56
N CYS A 118 -12.33 4.95 15.91
CA CYS A 118 -12.55 3.83 14.99
C CYS A 118 -13.35 4.27 13.77
N GLU A 119 -14.45 5.00 13.95
CA GLU A 119 -15.25 5.54 12.85
C GLU A 119 -14.42 6.46 11.95
N ARG A 120 -13.60 7.35 12.54
CA ARG A 120 -12.71 8.27 11.81
C ARG A 120 -11.65 7.56 10.97
N LEU A 121 -11.14 6.43 11.45
CA LEU A 121 -10.11 5.64 10.76
C LEU A 121 -10.69 4.49 9.93
N GLY A 122 -12.02 4.33 9.90
CA GLY A 122 -12.71 3.27 9.17
C GLY A 122 -12.46 1.89 9.76
N LEU A 123 -12.14 1.83 11.06
CA LEU A 123 -11.93 0.61 11.83
C LEU A 123 -13.25 0.10 12.40
N ARG A 124 -13.33 -1.21 12.59
CA ARG A 124 -14.49 -1.87 13.19
C ARG A 124 -14.24 -2.11 14.67
N LEU A 125 -15.02 -1.45 15.53
CA LEU A 125 -15.09 -1.75 16.96
C LEU A 125 -16.10 -2.87 17.22
N ARG A 126 -15.66 -3.98 17.81
CA ARG A 126 -16.51 -5.10 18.20
C ARG A 126 -17.12 -4.89 19.59
N ALA A 127 -18.16 -5.67 19.90
CA ALA A 127 -18.89 -5.56 21.17
C ALA A 127 -18.04 -5.96 22.40
N ASP A 128 -16.99 -6.76 22.20
CA ASP A 128 -16.00 -7.14 23.21
C ASP A 128 -14.90 -6.08 23.41
N GLY A 129 -14.93 -4.98 22.65
CA GLY A 129 -13.94 -3.90 22.69
C GLY A 129 -12.74 -4.11 21.76
N ASP A 130 -12.67 -5.22 21.02
CA ASP A 130 -11.61 -5.48 20.04
C ASP A 130 -11.76 -4.56 18.82
N ILE A 131 -10.64 -4.11 18.27
CA ILE A 131 -10.60 -3.18 17.11
C ILE A 131 -9.96 -3.90 15.93
N GLN A 132 -10.65 -3.90 14.79
CA GLN A 132 -10.20 -4.60 13.58
C GLN A 132 -10.23 -3.72 12.35
N LYS A 133 -9.37 -4.03 11.37
CA LYS A 133 -9.48 -3.44 10.04
C LYS A 133 -10.71 -3.96 9.31
N ASP A 134 -11.25 -3.09 8.48
CA ASP A 134 -12.31 -3.32 7.51
C ASP A 134 -11.81 -2.84 6.14
N PHE A 135 -12.55 -3.11 5.07
CA PHE A 135 -12.20 -2.68 3.71
C PHE A 135 -12.16 -1.15 3.54
N LYS A 136 -12.68 -0.39 4.52
CA LYS A 136 -12.67 1.08 4.57
C LYS A 136 -11.55 1.65 5.43
N SER A 137 -10.79 0.80 6.13
CA SER A 137 -9.78 1.26 7.07
C SER A 137 -8.61 1.92 6.36
N VAL A 138 -8.03 2.93 7.01
CA VAL A 138 -6.75 3.51 6.58
C VAL A 138 -5.60 2.54 6.84
N ASP A 139 -4.52 2.66 6.09
CA ASP A 139 -3.30 1.89 6.34
C ASP A 139 -2.37 2.61 7.30
N ALA A 140 -2.34 3.94 7.29
CA ALA A 140 -1.59 4.70 8.28
C ALA A 140 -2.24 6.04 8.63
N VAL A 141 -1.92 6.52 9.82
CA VAL A 141 -2.32 7.83 10.32
C VAL A 141 -1.10 8.65 10.70
N VAL A 142 -1.05 9.89 10.23
CA VAL A 142 -0.05 10.89 10.59
C VAL A 142 -0.63 11.81 11.67
N ILE A 143 -0.01 11.81 12.84
CA ILE A 143 -0.41 12.65 13.96
C ILE A 143 0.37 13.96 13.94
N ASN A 144 -0.36 15.04 13.76
CA ASN A 144 0.17 16.40 13.74
C ASN A 144 0.21 16.97 15.17
N GLY A 145 1.40 17.40 15.59
CA GLY A 145 1.65 17.97 16.91
C GLY A 145 2.29 16.99 17.90
N MET A 146 2.81 17.55 18.99
CA MET A 146 3.46 16.78 20.04
C MET A 146 2.43 16.04 20.89
N LEU A 147 2.63 14.73 21.09
CA LEU A 147 1.72 13.89 21.87
C LEU A 147 1.71 14.27 23.35
N PRO A 148 0.54 14.57 23.95
CA PRO A 148 0.40 14.65 25.40
C PRO A 148 0.41 13.23 26.01
N PRO A 149 0.71 13.09 27.30
CA PRO A 149 0.79 11.78 27.96
C PRO A 149 -0.47 10.92 27.81
N ALA A 150 -1.66 11.54 27.89
CA ALA A 150 -2.94 10.85 27.76
C ALA A 150 -3.22 10.30 26.34
N ALA A 151 -2.65 10.91 25.29
CA ALA A 151 -2.84 10.45 23.91
C ALA A 151 -1.95 9.26 23.56
N GLY A 152 -0.82 9.09 24.25
CA GLY A 152 0.12 7.98 24.02
C GLY A 152 -0.54 6.60 24.23
N VAL A 153 -1.46 6.48 25.19
CA VAL A 153 -2.21 5.24 25.43
C VAL A 153 -3.15 4.90 24.27
N LYS A 154 -3.91 5.88 23.77
CA LYS A 154 -4.82 5.68 22.62
C LYS A 154 -4.06 5.28 21.36
N ILE A 155 -2.91 5.89 21.12
CA ILE A 155 -2.05 5.55 19.98
C ILE A 155 -1.45 4.16 20.13
N LYS A 156 -1.07 3.75 21.35
CA LYS A 156 -0.58 2.41 21.59
C LYS A 156 -1.61 1.34 21.18
N SER A 157 -2.89 1.56 21.47
CA SER A 157 -3.96 0.66 21.02
C SER A 157 -4.10 0.58 19.50
N LEU A 158 -3.74 1.64 18.75
CA LEU A 158 -3.70 1.58 17.29
C LEU A 158 -2.52 0.75 16.76
N LEU A 159 -1.41 0.70 17.49
CA LEU A 159 -0.24 -0.10 17.12
C LEU A 159 -0.44 -1.60 17.28
N ASP A 160 -1.46 -2.02 18.05
CA ASP A 160 -1.88 -3.43 18.17
C ASP A 160 -2.69 -3.90 16.94
N ILE A 161 -3.03 -2.97 16.05
CA ILE A 161 -3.78 -3.19 14.80
C ILE A 161 -2.79 -3.02 13.63
N PRO A 162 -3.01 -3.64 12.46
CA PRO A 162 -2.21 -3.39 11.24
C PRO A 162 -2.43 -1.99 10.61
N VAL A 163 -2.38 -0.94 11.44
CA VAL A 163 -2.41 0.48 11.07
C VAL A 163 -1.10 1.13 11.48
N GLY A 164 -0.37 1.71 10.54
CA GLY A 164 0.84 2.47 10.82
C GLY A 164 0.50 3.78 11.54
N VAL A 165 1.27 4.12 12.56
CA VAL A 165 1.14 5.41 13.25
C VAL A 165 2.42 6.21 13.10
N ILE A 166 2.31 7.38 12.48
CA ILE A 166 3.43 8.28 12.20
C ILE A 166 3.25 9.51 13.10
N CYS A 167 4.25 9.87 13.90
CA CYS A 167 4.17 10.94 14.91
C CYS A 167 5.36 11.89 14.80
N GLN A 168 5.16 13.16 15.19
CA GLN A 168 6.28 14.06 15.43
C GLN A 168 7.12 13.58 16.64
N PRO A 169 8.43 13.92 16.70
CA PRO A 169 9.28 13.54 17.82
C PRO A 169 8.74 14.10 19.14
N GLY A 170 8.76 13.29 20.20
CA GLY A 170 8.31 13.71 21.52
C GLY A 170 8.45 12.63 22.58
N PRO A 171 8.40 12.99 23.87
CA PRO A 171 8.65 12.06 24.99
C PRO A 171 7.55 11.02 25.17
N ASN A 172 6.34 11.25 24.65
CA ASN A 172 5.19 10.38 24.82
C ASN A 172 4.89 9.52 23.58
N VAL A 173 5.81 9.47 22.61
CA VAL A 173 5.65 8.68 21.39
C VAL A 173 5.99 7.22 21.69
N PRO A 174 5.05 6.26 21.50
CA PRO A 174 5.32 4.84 21.72
C PRO A 174 6.45 4.33 20.81
N GLU A 175 7.19 3.32 21.26
CA GLU A 175 8.35 2.78 20.53
C GLU A 175 7.99 2.21 19.14
N GLY A 176 6.81 1.60 19.01
CA GLY A 176 6.29 1.05 17.77
C GLY A 176 5.78 2.09 16.75
N ALA A 177 5.63 3.36 17.14
CA ALA A 177 5.24 4.41 16.18
C ALA A 177 6.44 4.85 15.33
N THR A 178 6.20 5.24 14.08
CA THR A 178 7.22 5.84 13.23
C THR A 178 7.40 7.31 13.59
N ILE A 179 8.64 7.77 13.78
CA ILE A 179 8.91 9.20 13.99
C ILE A 179 9.07 9.90 12.64
N LEU A 180 8.30 10.96 12.42
CA LEU A 180 8.42 11.85 11.27
C LEU A 180 9.43 12.97 11.55
N VAL A 181 10.50 13.03 10.76
CA VAL A 181 11.57 14.02 10.91
C VAL A 181 11.68 14.87 9.65
N ALA A 182 11.79 16.19 9.80
CA ALA A 182 12.10 17.08 8.68
C ALA A 182 13.52 16.82 8.14
N ALA A 183 13.67 16.80 6.83
CA ALA A 183 14.94 16.50 6.17
C ALA A 183 16.07 17.45 6.60
N GLU A 184 15.80 18.75 6.75
CA GLU A 184 16.81 19.71 7.21
C GLU A 184 17.26 19.46 8.65
N ALA A 185 16.37 18.98 9.51
CA ALA A 185 16.70 18.62 10.88
C ALA A 185 17.54 17.34 10.93
N ALA A 186 17.15 16.33 10.13
CA ALA A 186 17.88 15.07 10.00
C ALA A 186 19.30 15.27 9.44
N ALA A 187 19.46 16.15 8.44
CA ALA A 187 20.74 16.41 7.80
C ALA A 187 21.76 17.10 8.72
N LYS A 188 21.29 17.88 9.71
CA LYS A 188 22.13 18.57 10.70
C LYS A 188 22.45 17.73 11.93
N GLY A 189 21.73 16.64 12.13
CA GLY A 189 21.85 15.77 13.31
C GLY A 189 22.95 14.71 13.18
N GLU A 190 23.17 13.99 14.27
CA GLU A 190 23.92 12.73 14.26
C GLU A 190 23.02 11.56 13.82
N ALA A 191 23.61 10.37 13.67
CA ALA A 191 22.88 9.15 13.36
C ALA A 191 21.77 8.90 14.40
N MET A 192 20.55 8.68 13.93
CA MET A 192 19.41 8.48 14.81
C MET A 192 19.44 7.09 15.45
N PRO A 193 19.06 6.98 16.74
CA PRO A 193 19.08 5.70 17.44
C PRO A 193 18.06 4.73 16.84
N GLN A 194 18.32 3.43 16.90
CA GLN A 194 17.36 2.43 16.42
C GLN A 194 16.09 2.43 17.28
N ARG A 195 14.92 2.31 16.63
CA ARG A 195 13.61 2.18 17.29
C ARG A 195 12.71 1.23 16.49
N LEU A 196 11.78 0.57 17.17
CA LEU A 196 10.89 -0.43 16.57
C LEU A 196 10.09 0.11 15.38
N GLY A 197 9.43 1.27 15.55
CA GLY A 197 8.62 1.88 14.48
C GLY A 197 9.41 2.58 13.38
N GLY A 198 10.74 2.65 13.50
CA GLY A 198 11.62 3.34 12.56
C GLY A 198 11.35 4.85 12.42
N TYR A 199 11.79 5.41 11.29
CA TYR A 199 11.71 6.82 10.97
C TYR A 199 11.15 7.06 9.58
N ALA A 200 10.43 8.16 9.42
CA ALA A 200 9.99 8.72 8.16
C ALA A 200 10.64 10.10 7.96
N LEU A 201 11.11 10.39 6.75
CA LEU A 201 11.64 11.70 6.39
C LEU A 201 10.58 12.55 5.70
N LEU A 202 10.44 13.80 6.11
CA LEU A 202 9.60 14.80 5.46
C LEU A 202 10.46 15.77 4.66
N PHE A 203 10.24 15.82 3.36
CA PHE A 203 10.85 16.78 2.44
C PHE A 203 9.83 17.81 1.96
N THR A 204 10.30 19.01 1.69
CA THR A 204 9.57 20.10 1.03
C THR A 204 9.81 20.09 -0.48
N GLY A 205 10.92 19.49 -0.94
CA GLY A 205 11.36 19.47 -2.33
C GLY A 205 12.32 20.61 -2.69
N GLU A 206 12.58 21.53 -1.76
CA GLU A 206 13.54 22.63 -1.92
C GLU A 206 14.94 22.27 -1.38
N GLU A 207 15.10 21.08 -0.79
CA GLU A 207 16.38 20.64 -0.23
C GLU A 207 17.47 20.48 -1.31
N SER A 208 18.71 20.77 -0.90
CA SER A 208 19.90 20.48 -1.71
C SER A 208 20.17 18.97 -1.74
N GLU A 209 20.89 18.49 -2.75
CA GLU A 209 21.27 17.07 -2.84
C GLU A 209 22.13 16.62 -1.65
N GLU A 210 22.95 17.52 -1.11
CA GLU A 210 23.76 17.27 0.09
C GLU A 210 22.87 17.09 1.33
N THR A 211 21.88 17.96 1.53
CA THR A 211 20.88 17.81 2.61
C THR A 211 20.11 16.50 2.47
N MET A 212 19.66 16.17 1.25
CA MET A 212 18.95 14.91 0.99
C MET A 212 19.81 13.70 1.35
N LYS A 213 21.07 13.67 0.90
CA LYS A 213 22.00 12.58 1.18
C LYS A 213 22.26 12.44 2.67
N SER A 214 22.60 13.53 3.35
CA SER A 214 22.88 13.51 4.80
C SER A 214 21.66 13.07 5.61
N ALA A 215 20.45 13.54 5.25
CA ALA A 215 19.22 13.11 5.90
C ALA A 215 18.98 11.60 5.76
N LEU A 216 19.17 11.05 4.55
CA LEU A 216 19.00 9.61 4.29
C LEU A 216 19.99 8.77 5.09
N VAL A 217 21.27 9.17 5.11
CA VAL A 217 22.34 8.49 5.85
C VAL A 217 22.06 8.51 7.36
N ASN A 218 21.75 9.68 7.91
CA ASN A 218 21.60 9.87 9.35
C ASN A 218 20.36 9.18 9.91
N THR A 219 19.28 9.12 9.13
CA THR A 219 17.98 8.62 9.61
C THR A 219 17.74 7.16 9.26
N LYS A 220 18.32 6.64 8.17
CA LYS A 220 17.99 5.29 7.62
C LYS A 220 16.48 5.07 7.54
N ALA A 221 15.78 6.06 7.00
CA ALA A 221 14.32 6.11 7.02
C ALA A 221 13.69 4.96 6.23
N SER A 222 12.63 4.35 6.78
CA SER A 222 11.82 3.35 6.09
C SER A 222 10.76 3.97 5.18
N MET A 223 10.53 5.28 5.31
CA MET A 223 9.51 6.01 4.56
C MET A 223 9.99 7.43 4.23
N ILE A 224 9.59 7.93 3.06
CA ILE A 224 9.81 9.31 2.64
C ILE A 224 8.45 9.93 2.31
N LEU A 225 8.18 11.11 2.86
CA LEU A 225 7.03 11.94 2.59
C LEU A 225 7.51 13.24 1.91
N LEU A 226 6.85 13.61 0.81
CA LEU A 226 7.07 14.88 0.14
C LEU A 226 5.85 15.79 0.36
N ARG A 227 6.06 16.95 0.96
CA ARG A 227 5.05 17.98 1.20
C ARG A 227 5.53 19.33 0.64
N PRO A 228 5.28 19.62 -0.64
CA PRO A 228 5.67 20.89 -1.24
C PRO A 228 4.98 22.08 -0.58
N GLU A 229 5.75 23.10 -0.24
CA GLU A 229 5.22 24.32 0.42
C GLU A 229 4.52 25.26 -0.56
N SER A 230 4.85 25.20 -1.86
CA SER A 230 4.18 25.99 -2.91
C SER A 230 3.07 25.20 -3.61
N GLY A 231 1.90 25.82 -3.74
CA GLY A 231 0.71 25.22 -4.38
C GLY A 231 0.82 25.07 -5.89
N ASP A 232 1.46 26.03 -6.57
CA ASP A 232 1.41 26.16 -8.02
C ASP A 232 2.37 25.22 -8.78
N ALA A 233 3.29 24.54 -8.08
CA ALA A 233 4.37 23.77 -8.70
C ALA A 233 4.52 22.31 -8.21
N ARG A 234 3.54 21.75 -7.48
CA ARG A 234 3.66 20.42 -6.84
C ARG A 234 4.17 19.30 -7.77
N THR A 235 3.67 19.23 -9.00
CA THR A 235 4.11 18.21 -9.97
C THR A 235 5.56 18.43 -10.42
N PHE A 236 5.96 19.69 -10.62
CA PHE A 236 7.31 20.05 -11.00
C PHE A 236 8.30 19.81 -9.85
N THR A 237 7.97 20.28 -8.65
CA THR A 237 8.73 20.05 -7.42
C THR A 237 8.89 18.56 -7.15
N GLY A 238 7.81 17.79 -7.29
CA GLY A 238 7.83 16.33 -7.16
C GLY A 238 8.77 15.66 -8.16
N ARG A 239 8.64 15.98 -9.45
CA ARG A 239 9.51 15.40 -10.50
C ARG A 239 10.98 15.72 -10.25
N ARG A 240 11.29 16.96 -9.90
CA ARG A 240 12.67 17.40 -9.58
C ARG A 240 13.19 16.67 -8.34
N PHE A 241 12.38 16.58 -7.29
CA PHE A 241 12.72 15.87 -6.06
C PHE A 241 13.06 14.39 -6.32
N PHE A 242 12.18 13.64 -7.00
CA PHE A 242 12.44 12.23 -7.28
C PHE A 242 13.61 12.03 -8.24
N SER A 243 13.84 12.94 -9.19
CA SER A 243 15.02 12.91 -10.06
C SER A 243 16.33 13.11 -9.29
N LYS A 244 16.34 13.96 -8.25
CA LYS A 244 17.49 14.10 -7.35
C LYS A 244 17.63 12.88 -6.44
N LEU A 245 16.52 12.36 -5.93
CA LEU A 245 16.53 11.18 -5.07
C LEU A 245 17.13 9.96 -5.78
N SER A 246 16.82 9.77 -7.08
CA SER A 246 17.35 8.66 -7.87
C SER A 246 18.85 8.72 -8.18
N THR A 247 19.49 9.89 -8.02
CA THR A 247 20.94 10.02 -8.24
C THR A 247 21.74 9.74 -6.97
N ILE A 248 21.08 9.59 -5.82
CA ILE A 248 21.72 9.23 -4.56
C ILE A 248 21.92 7.71 -4.54
N PRO A 249 23.17 7.21 -4.51
CA PRO A 249 23.43 5.78 -4.61
C PRO A 249 22.87 4.99 -3.41
N GLU A 250 22.27 3.84 -3.71
CA GLU A 250 21.86 2.85 -2.71
C GLU A 250 23.10 2.35 -1.95
N GLY A 251 23.13 2.52 -0.62
CA GLY A 251 24.28 2.17 0.22
C GLY A 251 24.98 3.34 0.92
N ALA A 252 24.44 4.55 0.81
CA ALA A 252 24.73 5.61 1.79
C ALA A 252 23.91 5.44 3.10
N SER A 253 23.03 4.44 3.17
CA SER A 253 22.20 4.05 4.32
C SER A 253 22.83 2.94 5.15
#